data_AF-A0A543KBE6-F1
#
_entry.id   AF-A0A543KBE6-F1
#
_cell.length_a   1.000
_cell.length_b   1.000
_cell.length_c   1.000
_cell.angle_alpha   90.00
_cell.angle_beta   90.00
_cell.angle_gamma   90.00
#
_symmetry.space_group_name_H-M   'P 1'
#
loop_
_entity.id
_entity.type
_entity.pdbx_description
1 polymer ?
#
loop_
_entity_poly.entity_id
_entity_poly.type
_entity_poly.pdbx_seq_one_letter_code
_entity_poly.pdbx_strand_id
1 'polypeptide(L)'
;MRITREDHCLFLLDEPDTHINPIWKLRYFDDIEGVLGAEQDKLTSGGSQILITTHDPMMVGSLKREQVHILRRIGNRSVVEVPDEHPQGMGVTGLLKSELFGLSSTLDIETERRLFRRNELFVKSPRSVDEDAELSRLSAELADLGFSTSDFRDPDYALFVRKMAQHQKFRKPTLTPEEQAEQNRIADDIINEILRDEANE
;
A
#
# COMPACT_ATOMS: atom_id res chain seq x y z
N MET A 1 0.06 -42.19 3.69
CA MET A 1 1.25 -41.32 3.76
C MET A 1 0.92 -40.12 4.64
N ARG A 2 1.55 -39.98 5.80
CA ARG A 2 1.30 -38.90 6.76
C ARG A 2 2.57 -38.05 6.90
N ILE A 3 3.06 -37.55 5.76
CA ILE A 3 4.30 -36.76 5.63
C ILE A 3 4.14 -35.37 6.29
N THR A 4 2.91 -34.92 6.53
CA THR A 4 2.62 -33.60 7.13
C THR A 4 2.84 -33.51 8.65
N ARG A 5 3.47 -34.53 9.26
CA ARG A 5 3.61 -34.67 10.72
C ARG A 5 4.98 -35.17 11.17
N GLU A 6 5.96 -35.18 10.27
CA GLU A 6 7.34 -35.56 10.64
C GLU A 6 8.13 -34.32 11.10
N ASP A 7 8.92 -34.50 12.16
CA ASP A 7 9.86 -33.50 12.65
C ASP A 7 11.01 -33.32 11.62
N HIS A 8 11.54 -32.10 11.46
CA HIS A 8 12.65 -31.75 10.54
C HIS A 8 12.34 -31.76 9.04
N CYS A 9 11.24 -31.12 8.63
CA CYS A 9 10.84 -30.98 7.23
C CYS A 9 10.98 -29.55 6.71
N LEU A 10 11.32 -29.41 5.42
CA LEU A 10 11.20 -28.15 4.68
C LEU A 10 9.92 -28.20 3.84
N PHE A 11 8.97 -27.32 4.14
CA PHE A 11 7.74 -27.15 3.39
C PHE A 11 7.90 -25.98 2.43
N LEU A 12 7.67 -26.21 1.14
CA LEU A 12 7.64 -25.19 0.10
C LEU A 12 6.22 -25.14 -0.46
N LEU A 13 5.52 -24.04 -0.21
CA LEU A 13 4.12 -23.86 -0.61
C LEU A 13 4.04 -22.69 -1.59
N ASP A 14 3.69 -22.99 -2.83
CA ASP A 14 3.55 -21.97 -3.86
C ASP A 14 2.10 -21.48 -3.92
N GLU A 15 1.87 -20.21 -3.56
CA GLU A 15 0.56 -19.55 -3.52
C GLU A 15 -0.58 -20.42 -2.95
N PRO A 16 -0.41 -21.01 -1.75
CA PRO A 16 -1.40 -21.92 -1.18
C PRO A 16 -2.75 -21.23 -0.89
N ASP A 17 -2.79 -19.90 -0.93
CA ASP A 17 -3.94 -19.07 -0.63
C ASP A 17 -4.84 -18.73 -1.85
N THR A 18 -4.44 -19.09 -3.07
CA THR A 18 -5.10 -18.72 -4.35
C THR A 18 -6.61 -19.04 -4.41
N HIS A 19 -7.10 -19.99 -3.62
CA HIS A 19 -8.53 -20.36 -3.55
C HIS A 19 -9.10 -20.38 -2.13
N ILE A 20 -8.38 -19.77 -1.18
CA ILE A 20 -8.81 -19.69 0.22
C ILE A 20 -9.76 -18.51 0.41
N ASN A 21 -10.82 -18.70 1.20
CA ASN A 21 -11.71 -17.60 1.56
C ASN A 21 -10.93 -16.52 2.32
N PRO A 22 -11.12 -15.20 2.03
CA PRO A 22 -10.40 -14.12 2.71
C PRO A 22 -10.43 -14.19 4.25
N ILE A 23 -11.54 -14.63 4.84
CA ILE A 23 -11.67 -14.78 6.30
C ILE A 23 -10.70 -15.83 6.84
N TRP A 24 -10.45 -16.89 6.09
CA TRP A 24 -9.53 -17.96 6.49
C TRP A 24 -8.08 -17.55 6.30
N LYS A 25 -7.77 -16.69 5.32
CA LYS A 25 -6.42 -16.15 5.12
C LYS A 25 -5.91 -15.41 6.37
N LEU A 26 -6.80 -14.71 7.08
CA LEU A 26 -6.45 -13.99 8.33
C LEU A 26 -5.94 -14.89 9.46
N ARG A 27 -6.31 -16.17 9.45
CA ARG A 27 -5.94 -17.15 10.48
C ARG A 27 -5.00 -18.24 9.96
N TYR A 28 -4.50 -18.07 8.74
CA TYR A 28 -3.79 -19.13 8.03
C TYR A 28 -2.58 -19.65 8.81
N PHE A 29 -1.76 -18.75 9.36
CA PHE A 29 -0.59 -19.12 10.15
C PHE A 29 -0.96 -19.72 11.50
N ASP A 30 -1.98 -19.19 12.19
CA ASP A 30 -2.48 -19.76 13.44
C ASP A 30 -2.98 -21.19 13.24
N ASP A 31 -3.67 -21.46 12.12
CA ASP A 31 -4.21 -22.77 11.80
C ASP A 31 -3.07 -23.76 11.43
N ILE A 32 -2.02 -23.31 10.74
CA ILE A 32 -0.81 -24.11 10.49
C ILE A 32 -0.10 -24.43 11.80
N GLU A 33 0.14 -23.43 12.64
CA GLU A 33 0.77 -23.60 13.95
C GLU A 33 -0.06 -24.52 14.85
N GLY A 34 -1.38 -24.44 14.81
CA GLY A 34 -2.27 -25.34 15.56
C GLY A 34 -2.18 -26.80 15.10
N VAL A 35 -2.01 -27.04 13.80
CA VAL A 35 -1.84 -28.40 13.25
C VAL A 35 -0.47 -28.98 13.60
N LEU A 36 0.57 -28.15 13.59
CA LEU A 36 1.95 -28.54 13.87
C LEU A 36 2.28 -28.60 15.37
N GLY A 37 1.63 -27.76 16.18
CA GLY A 37 1.88 -27.56 17.60
C GLY A 37 0.99 -28.35 18.56
N ALA A 38 0.12 -29.24 18.06
CA ALA A 38 -0.77 -30.05 18.89
C ALA A 38 -0.06 -31.06 19.83
N GLU A 39 1.27 -31.14 19.83
CA GLU A 39 2.04 -31.85 20.87
C GLU A 39 2.90 -30.85 21.65
N GLN A 40 2.31 -30.33 22.75
CA GLN A 40 2.94 -29.39 23.69
C GLN A 40 4.29 -29.87 24.27
N ASP A 41 4.64 -31.15 24.13
CA ASP A 41 5.89 -31.73 24.66
C ASP A 41 7.06 -31.80 23.66
N LYS A 42 6.90 -31.32 22.41
CA LYS A 42 7.95 -31.38 21.37
C LYS A 42 8.26 -30.05 20.67
N LEU A 43 7.56 -28.98 21.02
CA LEU A 43 7.56 -27.69 20.30
C LEU A 43 8.88 -26.92 20.27
N THR A 44 9.94 -27.40 20.92
CA THR A 44 11.30 -26.85 20.80
C THR A 44 12.26 -27.74 20.01
N SER A 45 11.80 -28.87 19.46
CA SER A 45 12.69 -29.90 18.88
C SER A 45 12.39 -30.31 17.44
N GLY A 46 11.24 -29.97 16.87
CA GLY A 46 10.96 -30.20 15.44
C GLY A 46 11.42 -29.03 14.58
N GLY A 47 12.65 -29.05 14.07
CA GLY A 47 13.27 -27.98 13.26
C GLY A 47 12.70 -27.84 11.84
N SER A 48 11.39 -27.89 11.68
CA SER A 48 10.73 -27.77 10.38
C SER A 48 10.61 -26.30 9.96
N GLN A 49 10.92 -26.01 8.70
CA GLN A 49 10.85 -24.67 8.11
C GLN A 49 9.76 -24.64 7.04
N ILE A 50 9.01 -23.54 6.97
CA ILE A 50 7.97 -23.34 5.96
C ILE A 50 8.32 -22.10 5.16
N LEU A 51 8.37 -22.24 3.84
CA LEU A 51 8.47 -21.14 2.89
C LEU A 51 7.18 -21.07 2.08
N ILE A 52 6.55 -19.91 2.10
CA ILE A 52 5.31 -19.64 1.38
C ILE A 52 5.55 -18.48 0.42
N THR A 53 5.15 -18.64 -0.83
CA THR A 53 4.98 -17.53 -1.76
C THR A 53 3.52 -17.10 -1.76
N THR A 54 3.26 -15.81 -1.91
CA THR A 54 1.91 -15.28 -2.00
C THR A 54 1.94 -13.92 -2.68
N HIS A 55 0.86 -13.60 -3.39
CA HIS A 55 0.57 -12.26 -3.88
C HIS A 55 -0.57 -11.61 -3.09
N ASP A 56 -1.02 -12.21 -1.98
CA ASP A 56 -2.15 -11.70 -1.20
C ASP A 56 -1.69 -10.85 -0.01
N PRO A 57 -2.08 -9.56 0.05
CA PRO A 57 -1.74 -8.68 1.17
C PRO A 57 -2.27 -9.19 2.52
N MET A 58 -3.39 -9.90 2.55
CA MET A 58 -3.99 -10.43 3.78
C MET A 58 -3.12 -11.48 4.45
N MET A 59 -2.37 -12.26 3.66
CA MET A 59 -1.45 -13.27 4.18
C MET A 59 -0.26 -12.63 4.87
N VAL A 60 0.29 -11.55 4.31
CA VAL A 60 1.47 -10.88 4.90
C VAL A 60 1.10 -9.99 6.09
N GLY A 61 -0.15 -9.52 6.18
CA GLY A 61 -0.59 -8.53 7.17
C GLY A 61 -0.58 -8.97 8.63
N SER A 62 -0.35 -10.26 8.93
CA SER A 62 -0.17 -10.77 10.30
C SER A 62 1.30 -11.01 10.67
N LEU A 63 2.22 -10.90 9.70
CA LEU A 63 3.63 -11.26 9.85
C LEU A 63 4.47 -10.07 10.31
N LYS A 64 5.56 -10.37 11.01
CA LYS A 64 6.63 -9.41 11.28
C LYS A 64 7.54 -9.29 10.06
N ARG A 65 8.21 -8.15 9.90
CA ARG A 65 9.12 -7.91 8.78
C ARG A 65 10.19 -9.01 8.63
N GLU A 66 10.71 -9.57 9.73
CA GLU A 66 11.73 -10.63 9.69
C GLU A 66 11.21 -11.94 9.09
N GLN A 67 9.89 -12.11 8.98
CA GLN A 67 9.22 -13.27 8.41
C GLN A 67 8.80 -13.05 6.95
N VAL A 68 9.09 -11.88 6.39
CA VAL A 68 8.68 -11.48 5.04
C VAL A 68 9.91 -11.18 4.20
N HIS A 69 9.92 -11.74 2.98
CA HIS A 69 10.94 -11.50 1.98
C HIS A 69 10.31 -11.01 0.70
N ILE A 70 10.72 -9.83 0.25
CA ILE A 70 10.26 -9.22 -1.01
C ILE A 70 11.22 -9.63 -2.10
N LEU A 71 10.70 -10.26 -3.16
CA LEU A 71 11.46 -10.57 -4.36
C LEU A 71 11.31 -9.44 -5.38
N ARG A 72 12.41 -8.76 -5.70
CA ARG A 72 12.45 -7.73 -6.75
C ARG A 72 13.34 -8.16 -7.90
N ARG A 73 12.99 -7.71 -9.11
CA ARG A 73 13.83 -7.88 -10.30
C ARG A 73 14.48 -6.54 -10.67
N ILE A 74 15.79 -6.44 -10.53
CA ILE A 74 16.59 -5.26 -10.91
C ILE A 74 17.42 -5.62 -12.15
N GLY A 75 16.97 -5.15 -13.31
CA GLY A 75 17.55 -5.53 -14.60
C GLY A 75 17.47 -7.05 -14.83
N ASN A 76 18.62 -7.72 -14.84
CA ASN A 76 18.72 -9.17 -14.99
C ASN A 76 19.05 -9.93 -13.71
N ARG A 77 18.89 -9.30 -12.54
CA ARG A 77 19.16 -9.90 -11.22
C ARG A 77 17.89 -9.92 -10.38
N SER A 78 17.71 -10.98 -9.59
CA SER A 78 16.72 -11.02 -8.52
C SER A 78 17.39 -10.59 -7.21
N VAL A 79 16.74 -9.69 -6.48
CA VAL A 79 17.18 -9.21 -5.18
C VAL A 79 16.11 -9.59 -4.16
N VAL A 80 16.56 -9.98 -2.97
CA VAL A 80 15.71 -10.30 -1.83
C VAL A 80 15.86 -9.17 -0.83
N GLU A 81 14.76 -8.57 -0.44
CA GLU A 81 14.71 -7.49 0.55
C GLU A 81 13.80 -7.89 1.71
N VAL A 82 14.00 -7.25 2.86
CA VAL A 82 13.14 -7.36 4.03
C VAL A 82 12.39 -6.04 4.16
N PRO A 83 11.10 -6.03 4.52
CA PRO A 83 10.37 -4.79 4.70
C PRO A 83 11.00 -3.90 5.79
N ASP A 84 10.94 -2.60 5.60
CA ASP A 84 11.41 -1.61 6.57
C ASP A 84 10.55 -1.67 7.85
N GLU A 85 9.23 -1.77 7.69
CA GLU A 85 8.24 -1.80 8.77
C GLU A 85 7.56 -3.17 8.92
N HIS A 86 7.03 -3.46 10.11
CA HIS A 86 6.25 -4.68 10.34
C HIS A 86 4.91 -4.62 9.58
N PRO A 87 4.62 -5.59 8.69
CA PRO A 87 3.31 -5.73 8.05
C PRO A 87 2.15 -5.86 9.03
N GLN A 88 2.42 -6.51 10.16
CA GLN A 88 1.51 -6.65 11.28
C GLN A 88 0.89 -5.31 11.70
N GLY A 89 -0.41 -5.17 11.47
CA GLY A 89 -1.20 -4.02 11.92
C GLY A 89 -1.36 -2.89 10.90
N MET A 90 -0.72 -2.94 9.73
CA MET A 90 -0.83 -1.89 8.70
C MET A 90 -2.23 -1.77 8.06
N GLY A 91 -3.05 -2.83 8.15
CA GLY A 91 -4.30 -2.95 7.40
C GLY A 91 -4.08 -3.12 5.90
N VAL A 92 -5.08 -3.63 5.17
CA VAL A 92 -4.94 -4.01 3.75
C VAL A 92 -4.56 -2.82 2.87
N THR A 93 -5.15 -1.64 3.09
CA THR A 93 -4.82 -0.42 2.34
C THR A 93 -3.37 0.01 2.56
N GLY A 94 -2.87 -0.06 3.81
CA GLY A 94 -1.49 0.26 4.13
C GLY A 94 -0.52 -0.69 3.44
N LEU A 95 -0.80 -1.99 3.50
CA LEU A 95 0.00 -3.02 2.83
C LEU A 95 0.07 -2.79 1.32
N LEU A 96 -1.08 -2.56 0.68
CA LEU A 96 -1.16 -2.31 -0.76
C LEU A 96 -0.37 -1.07 -1.20
N LYS A 97 -0.33 -0.02 -0.38
CA LYS A 97 0.43 1.21 -0.66
C LYS A 97 1.90 1.14 -0.22
N SER A 98 2.23 0.24 0.70
CA SER A 98 3.60 0.04 1.17
C SER A 98 4.49 -0.54 0.08
N GLU A 99 5.79 -0.60 0.35
CA GLU A 99 6.79 -1.19 -0.55
C GLU A 99 6.57 -2.67 -0.91
N LEU A 100 5.70 -3.37 -0.17
CA LEU A 100 5.31 -4.76 -0.43
C LEU A 100 4.58 -4.89 -1.78
N PHE A 101 3.73 -3.91 -2.13
CA PHE A 101 2.87 -3.94 -3.32
C PHE A 101 2.99 -2.68 -4.18
N GLY A 102 3.32 -1.53 -3.58
CA GLY A 102 3.70 -0.30 -4.27
C GLY A 102 2.56 0.38 -5.04
N LEU A 103 1.30 0.16 -4.67
CA LEU A 103 0.17 0.83 -5.30
C LEU A 103 0.16 2.33 -4.95
N SER A 104 0.04 3.20 -5.96
CA SER A 104 -0.16 4.63 -5.75
C SER A 104 -1.50 4.93 -5.07
N SER A 105 -2.50 4.11 -5.37
CA SER A 105 -3.87 4.24 -4.90
C SER A 105 -4.54 2.88 -4.82
N THR A 106 -5.48 2.75 -3.88
CA THR A 106 -6.37 1.58 -3.76
C THR A 106 -7.73 1.82 -4.44
N LEU A 107 -7.88 2.97 -5.11
CA LEU A 107 -9.06 3.31 -5.88
C LEU A 107 -8.98 2.70 -7.28
N ASP A 108 -10.13 2.51 -7.91
CA ASP A 108 -10.15 2.18 -9.32
C ASP A 108 -9.65 3.35 -10.18
N ILE A 109 -9.16 3.02 -11.38
CA ILE A 109 -8.54 3.96 -12.31
C ILE A 109 -9.50 5.12 -12.67
N GLU A 110 -10.80 4.86 -12.77
CA GLU A 110 -11.76 5.89 -13.18
C GLU A 110 -12.01 6.89 -12.05
N THR A 111 -12.21 6.41 -10.83
CA THR A 111 -12.36 7.27 -9.65
C THR A 111 -11.09 8.08 -9.40
N GLU A 112 -9.92 7.46 -9.51
CA GLU A 112 -8.63 8.14 -9.36
C GLU A 112 -8.47 9.25 -10.41
N ARG A 113 -8.77 8.98 -11.68
CA ARG A 113 -8.74 9.97 -12.77
C ARG A 113 -9.67 11.16 -12.50
N ARG A 114 -10.89 10.90 -12.03
CA ARG A 114 -11.85 11.96 -11.67
C ARG A 114 -11.36 12.80 -10.51
N LEU A 115 -10.77 12.17 -9.50
CA LEU A 115 -10.21 12.83 -8.33
C LEU A 115 -9.04 13.74 -8.73
N PHE A 116 -8.13 13.25 -9.56
CA PHE A 116 -7.05 14.07 -10.11
C PHE A 116 -7.57 15.25 -10.93
N ARG A 117 -8.50 15.01 -11.87
CA ARG A 117 -9.06 16.08 -12.70
C ARG A 117 -9.75 17.15 -11.86
N ARG A 118 -10.49 16.75 -10.85
CA ARG A 118 -11.12 17.66 -9.88
C ARG A 118 -10.08 18.49 -9.14
N ASN A 119 -9.00 17.87 -8.65
CA ASN A 119 -7.93 18.58 -7.94
C ASN A 119 -7.19 19.56 -8.86
N GLU A 120 -6.93 19.20 -10.13
CA GLU A 120 -6.34 20.10 -11.12
C GLU A 120 -7.21 21.32 -11.37
N LEU A 121 -8.52 21.12 -11.57
CA LEU A 121 -9.46 22.21 -11.76
C LEU A 121 -9.53 23.08 -10.51
N PHE A 122 -9.57 22.49 -9.32
CA PHE A 122 -9.64 23.21 -8.06
C PHE A 122 -8.49 24.22 -7.89
N VAL A 123 -7.27 23.84 -8.27
CA VAL A 123 -6.08 24.68 -8.10
C VAL A 123 -5.80 25.60 -9.29
N LYS A 124 -6.43 25.35 -10.44
CA LYS A 124 -6.29 26.18 -11.65
C LYS A 124 -6.92 27.56 -11.40
N SER A 125 -6.18 28.63 -11.72
CA SER A 125 -6.69 30.00 -11.69
C SER A 125 -5.99 30.83 -12.79
N PRO A 126 -6.73 31.50 -13.70
CA PRO A 126 -8.19 31.51 -13.83
C PRO A 126 -8.76 30.23 -14.48
N ARG A 127 -10.02 29.93 -14.20
CA ARG A 127 -10.81 28.86 -14.85
C ARG A 127 -11.79 29.44 -15.88
N SER A 128 -12.12 28.63 -16.90
CA SER A 128 -13.24 28.94 -17.79
C SER A 128 -14.59 28.56 -17.15
N VAL A 129 -15.69 29.05 -17.73
CA VAL A 129 -17.06 28.69 -17.31
C VAL A 129 -17.30 27.17 -17.42
N ASP A 130 -16.77 26.54 -18.48
CA ASP A 130 -16.87 25.09 -18.67
C ASP A 130 -16.08 24.32 -17.61
N GLU A 131 -14.93 24.84 -17.21
CA GLU A 131 -14.09 24.25 -16.16
C GLU A 131 -14.70 24.38 -14.76
N ASP A 132 -15.37 25.50 -14.47
CA ASP A 132 -16.13 25.65 -13.23
C ASP A 132 -17.35 24.71 -13.18
N ALA A 133 -18.01 24.50 -14.32
CA ALA A 133 -19.10 23.53 -14.44
C ALA A 133 -18.59 22.09 -14.27
N GLU A 134 -17.46 21.74 -14.89
CA GLU A 134 -16.81 20.43 -14.75
C GLU A 134 -16.39 20.18 -13.29
N LEU A 135 -15.78 21.16 -12.64
CA LEU A 135 -15.37 21.09 -11.24
C LEU A 135 -16.57 20.84 -10.32
N SER A 136 -17.66 21.56 -10.54
CA SER A 136 -18.90 21.42 -9.76
C SER A 136 -19.50 20.01 -9.92
N ARG A 137 -19.54 19.49 -11.15
CA ARG A 137 -20.01 18.13 -11.43
C ARG A 137 -19.14 17.06 -10.77
N LEU A 138 -17.82 17.12 -10.97
CA LEU A 138 -16.89 16.15 -10.39
C LEU A 138 -16.91 16.18 -8.86
N SER A 139 -17.04 17.36 -8.26
CA SER A 139 -17.13 17.51 -6.81
C SER A 139 -18.39 16.86 -6.25
N ALA A 140 -19.53 16.99 -6.93
CA ALA A 140 -20.76 16.32 -6.55
C ALA A 140 -20.66 14.80 -6.67
N GLU A 141 -20.19 14.28 -7.81
CA GLU A 141 -20.02 12.84 -8.03
C GLU A 141 -19.08 12.19 -7.01
N LEU A 142 -17.98 12.87 -6.67
CA LEU A 142 -16.98 12.35 -5.75
C LEU A 142 -17.39 12.49 -4.28
N ALA A 143 -18.27 13.45 -3.95
CA ALA A 143 -18.80 13.60 -2.60
C ALA A 143 -19.64 12.38 -2.17
N ASP A 144 -20.45 11.82 -3.08
CA ASP A 144 -21.24 10.60 -2.83
C ASP A 144 -20.36 9.38 -2.55
N LEU A 145 -19.14 9.37 -3.09
CA LEU A 145 -18.13 8.33 -2.86
C LEU A 145 -17.29 8.57 -1.60
N GLY A 146 -17.60 9.61 -0.81
CA GLY A 146 -16.89 9.95 0.42
C GLY A 146 -15.67 10.86 0.23
N PHE A 147 -15.37 11.32 -0.99
CA PHE A 147 -14.28 12.25 -1.27
C PHE A 147 -14.76 13.70 -1.26
N SER A 148 -15.30 14.12 -0.11
CA SER A 148 -15.78 15.48 0.13
C SER A 148 -14.69 16.53 -0.12
N THR A 149 -15.09 17.74 -0.51
CA THR A 149 -14.18 18.89 -0.66
C THR A 149 -13.86 19.58 0.67
N SER A 150 -14.36 19.06 1.80
CA SER A 150 -14.13 19.63 3.14
C SER A 150 -12.65 19.80 3.47
N ASP A 151 -11.79 18.93 2.93
CA ASP A 151 -10.36 18.93 3.21
C ASP A 151 -9.65 20.14 2.59
N PHE A 152 -10.22 20.73 1.52
CA PHE A 152 -9.70 21.95 0.89
C PHE A 152 -10.10 23.26 1.59
N ARG A 153 -10.75 23.18 2.77
CA ARG A 153 -10.99 24.38 3.59
C ARG A 153 -9.70 24.88 4.25
N ASP A 154 -8.71 24.00 4.36
CA ASP A 154 -7.37 24.31 4.82
C ASP A 154 -6.54 24.89 3.66
N PRO A 155 -6.10 26.17 3.74
CA PRO A 155 -5.28 26.81 2.71
C PRO A 155 -3.96 26.08 2.43
N ASP A 156 -3.33 25.48 3.44
CA ASP A 156 -2.05 24.80 3.33
C ASP A 156 -2.21 23.47 2.63
N TYR A 157 -3.27 22.74 2.97
CA TYR A 157 -3.63 21.52 2.25
C TYR A 157 -3.91 21.81 0.76
N ALA A 158 -4.65 22.89 0.47
CA ALA A 158 -4.90 23.31 -0.90
C ALA A 158 -3.60 23.69 -1.64
N LEU A 159 -2.67 24.37 -0.96
CA LEU A 159 -1.37 24.73 -1.52
C LEU A 159 -0.47 23.51 -1.76
N PHE A 160 -0.46 22.55 -0.83
CA PHE A 160 0.22 21.27 -0.97
C PHE A 160 -0.29 20.51 -2.19
N VAL A 161 -1.61 20.34 -2.31
CA VAL A 161 -2.22 19.66 -3.46
C VAL A 161 -1.87 20.37 -4.76
N ARG A 162 -1.87 21.71 -4.77
CA ARG A 162 -1.47 22.50 -5.95
C ARG A 162 -0.05 22.24 -6.38
N LYS A 163 0.90 22.29 -5.43
CA LYS A 163 2.32 22.06 -5.71
C LYS A 163 2.56 20.61 -6.15
N MET A 164 1.99 19.64 -5.44
CA MET A 164 2.06 18.22 -5.80
C MET A 164 1.47 17.91 -7.19
N ALA A 165 0.36 18.56 -7.56
CA ALA A 165 -0.28 18.34 -8.86
C ALA A 165 0.62 18.71 -10.05
N GLN A 166 1.62 19.59 -9.86
CA GLN A 166 2.59 19.95 -10.90
C GLN A 166 3.55 18.79 -11.23
N HIS A 167 3.74 17.84 -10.30
CA HIS A 167 4.62 16.69 -10.48
C HIS A 167 3.87 15.50 -11.12
N GLN A 168 3.70 15.53 -12.45
CA GLN A 168 3.00 14.46 -13.19
C GLN A 168 3.74 13.11 -13.18
N LYS A 169 5.03 13.09 -12.84
CA LYS A 169 5.90 11.89 -12.85
C LYS A 169 5.34 10.72 -12.03
N PHE A 170 4.58 11.01 -10.98
CA PHE A 170 4.05 10.00 -10.06
C PHE A 170 2.63 9.54 -10.40
N ARG A 171 2.07 10.01 -11.53
CA ARG A 171 0.71 9.66 -11.98
C ARG A 171 0.69 8.33 -12.73
N LYS A 172 1.01 7.26 -12.02
CA LYS A 172 0.99 5.90 -12.55
C LYS A 172 0.54 4.92 -11.45
N PRO A 173 -0.04 3.76 -11.82
CA PRO A 173 -0.66 2.85 -10.85
C PRO A 173 0.31 2.28 -9.80
N THR A 174 1.57 2.12 -10.17
CA THR A 174 2.60 1.57 -9.30
C THR A 174 3.86 2.42 -9.32
N LEU A 175 4.45 2.64 -8.15
CA LEU A 175 5.70 3.35 -7.98
C LEU A 175 6.81 2.35 -7.63
N THR A 176 7.99 2.55 -8.22
CA THR A 176 9.19 1.85 -7.76
C THR A 176 9.63 2.43 -6.40
N PRO A 177 10.41 1.69 -5.59
CA PRO A 177 10.94 2.22 -4.33
C PRO A 177 11.69 3.55 -4.49
N GLU A 178 12.47 3.67 -5.56
CA GLU A 178 13.20 4.90 -5.87
C GLU A 178 12.25 6.06 -6.17
N GLU A 179 11.13 5.81 -6.86
CA GLU A 179 10.13 6.83 -7.14
C GLU A 179 9.27 7.17 -5.92
N GLN A 180 8.98 6.20 -5.06
CA GLN A 180 8.30 6.41 -3.79
C GLN A 180 9.15 7.30 -2.87
N ALA A 181 10.45 6.98 -2.75
CA ALA A 181 11.41 7.78 -2.00
C ALA A 181 11.55 9.19 -2.57
N GLU A 182 11.58 9.32 -3.90
CA GLU A 182 11.60 10.63 -4.56
C GLU A 182 10.31 11.42 -4.33
N GLN A 183 9.15 10.78 -4.40
CA GLN A 183 7.86 11.42 -4.11
C GLN A 183 7.82 11.94 -2.67
N ASN A 184 8.29 11.14 -1.70
CA ASN A 184 8.34 11.55 -0.30
C ASN A 184 9.28 12.75 -0.10
N ARG A 185 10.46 12.75 -0.73
CA ARG A 185 11.38 13.91 -0.68
C ARG A 185 10.73 15.19 -1.22
N ILE A 186 10.06 15.11 -2.37
CA ILE A 186 9.37 16.26 -2.97
C ILE A 186 8.24 16.73 -2.06
N ALA A 187 7.49 15.80 -1.45
CA ALA A 187 6.43 16.15 -0.51
C ALA A 187 7.00 16.89 0.73
N ASP A 188 8.09 16.40 1.31
CA ASP A 188 8.78 17.05 2.44
C ASP A 188 9.28 18.46 2.07
N ASP A 189 9.87 18.62 0.89
CA ASP A 189 10.33 19.93 0.40
C ASP A 189 9.17 20.91 0.23
N ILE A 190 8.05 20.47 -0.34
CA ILE A 190 6.84 21.27 -0.49
C ILE A 190 6.28 21.68 0.87
N ILE A 191 6.20 20.74 1.82
CA ILE A 191 5.72 21.02 3.19
C ILE A 191 6.62 22.05 3.87
N ASN A 192 7.94 21.88 3.78
CA ASN A 192 8.90 22.83 4.36
C ASN A 192 8.79 24.23 3.75
N GLU A 193 8.49 24.32 2.45
CA GLU A 193 8.26 25.61 1.79
C GLU A 193 6.98 26.28 2.31
N ILE A 194 5.88 25.53 2.41
CA ILE A 194 4.60 26.04 2.93
C ILE A 194 4.76 26.56 4.37
N LEU A 195 5.40 25.79 5.26
CA LEU A 195 5.62 26.18 6.65
C LEU A 195 6.56 27.40 6.81
N ARG A 196 7.47 27.63 5.86
CA ARG A 196 8.36 28.81 5.87
C ARG A 196 7.66 30.09 5.44
N ASP A 197 6.73 29.99 4.50
CA ASP A 197 5.93 31.13 4.04
C ASP A 197 5.01 31.60 5.17
N GLU A 198 4.43 30.68 5.95
CA GLU A 198 3.66 31.03 7.17
C GLU A 198 4.50 31.72 8.25
N ALA A 199 5.74 31.28 8.47
CA ALA A 199 6.62 31.85 9.50
C ALA A 199 7.12 33.28 9.17
N ASN A 200 6.92 33.73 7.92
CA ASN A 200 7.33 35.05 7.44
C ASN A 200 6.14 36.03 7.27
N GLU A 201 4.89 35.60 7.54
CA GLU A 201 3.70 36.45 7.67
C GLU A 201 3.41 36.84 9.13
#